data_AF-A0A957LSR7-F1
#
_entry.id   AF-A0A957LSR7-F1
#
_cell.length_a   1.000
_cell.length_b   1.000
_cell.length_c   1.000
_cell.angle_alpha   90.00
_cell.angle_beta   90.00
_cell.angle_gamma   90.00
#
_symmetry.space_group_name_H-M   'P 1'
#
loop_
_entity.id
_entity.type
_entity.pdbx_description
1 polymer ?
#
loop_
_entity_poly.entity_id
_entity_poly.type
_entity_poly.pdbx_seq_one_letter_code
_entity_poly.pdbx_strand_id
1 'polypeptide(L)'
;MDAVISEVEQQILARIDDDELIRWVQELTQIPSVWKPELGTGEEPAARWVEARCRELGLETHFEMVQPGRPNVIARHRMADGPTL
;
A
#
# COMPACT_ATOMS: atom_id res chain seq x y z
N MET A 1 -12.09 -26.76 4.60
CA MET A 1 -12.51 -26.97 3.21
C MET A 1 -11.59 -26.10 2.40
N ASP A 2 -10.55 -26.70 1.82
CA ASP A 2 -9.57 -25.96 1.05
C ASP A 2 -10.29 -25.40 -0.18
N ALA A 3 -10.26 -24.08 -0.36
CA ALA A 3 -10.85 -23.46 -1.52
C ALA A 3 -10.09 -23.95 -2.76
N VAL A 4 -10.79 -24.58 -3.69
CA VAL A 4 -10.23 -24.99 -4.97
C VAL A 4 -10.06 -23.72 -5.81
N ILE A 5 -8.84 -23.20 -5.86
CA ILE A 5 -8.48 -22.06 -6.71
C ILE A 5 -8.15 -22.52 -8.13
N SER A 6 -8.55 -21.70 -9.11
CA SER A 6 -8.32 -21.91 -10.54
C SER A 6 -6.82 -21.90 -10.87
N GLU A 7 -6.48 -22.42 -12.05
CA GLU A 7 -5.09 -22.44 -12.54
C GLU A 7 -4.52 -21.02 -12.68
N VAL A 8 -5.33 -20.05 -13.11
CA VAL A 8 -4.92 -18.64 -13.22
C VAL A 8 -4.61 -18.06 -11.83
N GLU A 9 -5.45 -18.33 -10.83
CA GLU A 9 -5.19 -17.88 -9.45
C GLU A 9 -3.91 -18.52 -8.88
N GLN A 10 -3.65 -19.80 -9.16
CA GLN A 10 -2.39 -20.46 -8.77
C GLN A 10 -1.18 -19.80 -9.41
N GLN A 11 -1.25 -19.47 -10.71
CA GLN A 11 -0.18 -18.76 -11.42
C GLN A 11 0.06 -17.36 -10.86
N ILE A 12 -1.00 -16.64 -10.45
CA ILE A 12 -0.89 -15.32 -9.82
C ILE A 12 -0.23 -15.43 -8.45
N LEU A 13 -0.68 -16.38 -7.60
CA LEU A 13 -0.08 -16.59 -6.28
C LEU A 13 1.40 -16.96 -6.37
N ALA A 14 1.79 -17.74 -7.37
CA ALA A 14 3.19 -18.09 -7.62
C ALA A 14 4.08 -16.90 -8.06
N ARG A 15 3.50 -15.73 -8.34
CA ARG A 15 4.24 -14.50 -8.65
C ARG A 15 4.44 -13.59 -7.44
N ILE A 16 3.87 -13.91 -6.29
CA ILE A 16 4.10 -13.17 -5.06
C ILE A 16 5.52 -13.45 -4.59
N ASP A 17 6.28 -12.38 -4.33
CA ASP A 17 7.59 -12.46 -3.69
C ASP A 17 7.40 -12.33 -2.17
N ASP A 18 7.53 -13.46 -1.46
CA ASP A 18 7.34 -13.52 -0.01
C ASP A 18 8.40 -12.69 0.74
N ASP A 19 9.64 -12.66 0.26
CA ASP A 19 10.73 -11.93 0.90
C ASP A 19 10.51 -10.41 0.77
N GLU A 20 10.06 -9.95 -0.40
CA GLU A 20 9.66 -8.57 -0.60
C GLU A 20 8.47 -8.19 0.27
N LEU A 21 7.42 -9.02 0.30
CA LEU A 21 6.22 -8.78 1.10
C LEU A 21 6.57 -8.66 2.60
N ILE A 22 7.33 -9.61 3.13
CA ILE A 22 7.75 -9.61 4.54
C ILE A 22 8.58 -8.36 4.86
N ARG A 23 9.55 -8.03 4.00
CA ARG A 23 10.38 -6.82 4.16
C ARG A 23 9.52 -5.57 4.18
N TRP A 24 8.56 -5.43 3.26
CA TRP A 24 7.66 -4.28 3.19
C TRP A 24 6.79 -4.14 4.42
N VAL A 25 6.24 -5.24 4.94
CA VAL A 25 5.49 -5.25 6.20
C VAL A 25 6.37 -4.80 7.36
N GLN A 26 7.61 -5.30 7.45
CA GLN A 26 8.56 -4.90 8.50
C GLN A 26 8.92 -3.40 8.41
N GLU A 27 9.27 -2.92 7.21
CA GLU A 27 9.58 -1.50 6.98
C GLU A 27 8.42 -0.59 7.39
N LEU A 28 7.19 -0.88 6.94
CA LEU A 28 6.01 -0.06 7.25
C LEU A 28 5.66 -0.07 8.74
N THR A 29 5.71 -1.23 9.39
CA THR A 29 5.34 -1.36 10.82
C THR A 29 6.34 -0.71 11.77
N GLN A 30 7.59 -0.54 11.35
CA GLN A 30 8.62 0.16 12.12
C GLN A 30 8.49 1.68 12.07
N ILE A 31 7.69 2.23 11.15
CA ILE A 31 7.49 3.68 11.02
C ILE A 31 6.55 4.17 12.14
N PRO A 32 6.98 5.11 13.01
CA PRO A 32 6.09 5.72 13.99
C PRO A 32 5.04 6.58 13.29
N SER A 33 3.82 6.05 13.17
CA SER A 33 2.72 6.68 12.40
C SER A 33 1.43 6.90 13.19
N VAL A 34 1.44 6.56 14.48
CA VAL A 34 0.29 6.83 15.36
C VAL A 34 0.13 8.34 15.52
N TRP A 35 -1.10 8.80 15.30
CA TRP A 35 -1.48 10.18 15.56
C TRP A 35 -1.31 10.54 17.04
N LYS A 36 -0.26 11.32 17.34
CA LYS A 36 0.04 11.88 18.67
C LYS A 36 0.58 13.30 18.48
N PRO A 37 -0.30 14.29 18.26
CA PRO A 37 0.10 15.65 17.93
C PRO A 37 0.95 16.31 19.01
N GLU A 38 0.74 15.93 20.28
CA GLU A 38 1.54 16.36 21.43
C GLU A 38 3.02 15.92 21.35
N LEU A 39 3.32 14.85 20.60
CA LEU A 39 4.68 14.38 20.33
C LEU A 39 5.18 14.76 18.93
N GLY A 40 4.37 15.51 18.17
CA GLY A 40 4.67 15.85 16.78
C GLY A 40 4.67 14.65 15.83
N THR A 41 4.08 13.51 16.22
CA THR A 41 4.00 12.31 15.36
C THR A 41 2.64 12.20 14.69
N GLY A 42 2.64 11.73 13.45
CA GLY A 42 1.43 11.58 12.65
C GLY A 42 1.63 10.58 11.52
N GLU A 43 0.63 10.47 10.66
CA GLU A 43 0.54 9.44 9.63
C GLU A 43 1.50 9.68 8.45
N GLU A 44 1.98 10.92 8.29
CA GLU A 44 2.75 11.37 7.12
C GLU A 44 3.97 10.50 6.77
N PRO A 45 4.86 10.09 7.70
CA PRO A 45 6.00 9.25 7.37
C PRO A 45 5.60 7.90 6.77
N ALA A 46 4.55 7.27 7.29
CA ALA A 46 4.04 6.01 6.74
C ALA A 46 3.36 6.23 5.39
N ALA A 47 2.60 7.32 5.25
CA ALA A 47 2.00 7.69 3.98
C ALA A 47 3.05 7.93 2.88
N ARG A 48 4.16 8.60 3.19
CA ARG A 48 5.29 8.79 2.25
C ARG A 48 5.92 7.48 1.81
N TRP A 49 6.05 6.54 2.75
CA TRP A 49 6.53 5.20 2.42
C TRP A 49 5.57 4.47 1.46
N VAL A 50 4.26 4.51 1.74
CA VAL A 50 3.23 3.90 0.86
C VAL A 50 3.23 4.56 -0.52
N GLU A 51 3.29 5.89 -0.57
CA GLU A 51 3.35 6.68 -1.81
C GLU A 51 4.53 6.25 -2.70
N ALA A 52 5.70 6.00 -2.12
CA ALA A 52 6.87 5.53 -2.84
C ALA A 52 6.64 4.14 -3.45
N ARG A 53 6.10 3.18 -2.69
CA ARG A 53 5.81 1.82 -3.19
C ARG A 53 4.77 1.81 -4.30
N CYS A 54 3.70 2.60 -4.17
CA CYS A 54 2.70 2.73 -5.23
C CYS A 54 3.32 3.27 -6.54
N ARG A 55 4.24 4.24 -6.45
CA ARG A 55 4.97 4.76 -7.62
C ARG A 55 5.95 3.75 -8.21
N GLU A 56 6.68 3.01 -7.38
CA GLU A 56 7.58 1.94 -7.83
C GLU A 56 6.83 0.84 -8.59
N LEU A 57 5.61 0.52 -8.15
CA LEU A 57 4.69 -0.40 -8.84
C LEU A 57 4.07 0.18 -10.13
N GLY A 58 4.32 1.46 -10.44
CA GLY A 58 3.78 2.13 -11.63
C GLY A 58 2.31 2.54 -11.52
N LEU A 59 1.78 2.67 -10.30
CA LEU A 59 0.41 3.11 -10.06
C LEU A 59 0.28 4.63 -10.21
N GLU A 60 -0.87 5.09 -10.74
CA GLU A 60 -1.22 6.51 -10.71
C GLU A 60 -1.48 6.91 -9.24
N THR A 61 -0.51 7.62 -8.64
CA THR A 61 -0.46 7.83 -7.19
C THR A 61 -0.58 9.31 -6.85
N HIS A 62 -1.57 9.64 -6.02
CA HIS A 62 -1.84 10.96 -5.48
C HIS A 62 -1.58 10.98 -3.97
N PHE A 63 -1.08 12.11 -3.48
CA PHE A 63 -0.80 12.34 -2.06
C PHE A 63 -1.47 13.64 -1.64
N GLU A 64 -2.47 13.54 -0.77
CA GLU A 64 -3.36 14.65 -0.44
C GLU A 64 -3.24 15.01 1.05
N MET A 65 -2.76 16.21 1.35
CA MET A 65 -2.71 16.73 2.71
C MET A 65 -4.12 17.17 3.15
N VAL A 66 -4.82 16.33 3.91
CA VAL A 66 -6.17 16.63 4.42
C VAL A 66 -6.10 17.55 5.64
N GLN A 67 -5.15 17.29 6.54
CA GLN A 67 -4.80 18.13 7.68
C GLN A 67 -3.27 18.06 7.90
N PRO A 68 -2.64 19.02 8.62
CA PRO A 68 -1.22 18.96 8.93
C PRO A 68 -0.82 17.60 9.54
N GLY A 69 0.13 16.90 8.92
CA GLY A 69 0.60 15.58 9.34
C GLY A 69 -0.37 14.41 9.13
N ARG A 70 -1.50 14.62 8.42
CA ARG A 70 -2.54 13.61 8.16
C ARG A 70 -2.92 13.54 6.68
N PRO A 71 -2.03 13.02 5.83
CA PRO A 71 -2.29 12.84 4.42
C PRO A 71 -3.07 11.55 4.11
N ASN A 72 -3.74 11.56 2.97
CA ASN A 72 -4.19 10.34 2.30
C ASN A 72 -3.24 10.00 1.13
N VAL A 73 -3.05 8.70 0.88
CA VAL A 73 -2.44 8.19 -0.35
C VAL A 73 -3.53 7.50 -1.16
N ILE A 74 -3.65 7.88 -2.43
CA ILE A 74 -4.64 7.32 -3.35
C ILE A 74 -3.88 6.74 -4.53
N ALA A 75 -3.94 5.43 -4.72
CA ALA A 75 -3.32 4.73 -5.84
C ALA A 75 -4.39 4.18 -6.77
N ARG A 76 -4.23 4.41 -8.07
CA ARG A 76 -5.18 3.98 -9.10
C ARG A 76 -4.48 3.11 -10.13
N HIS A 77 -5.14 2.03 -10.51
CA HIS A 77 -4.74 1.17 -11.61
C HIS A 77 -5.93 1.00 -12.56
N ARG A 78 -5.69 1.14 -13.87
CA ARG A 78 -6.70 0.88 -14.90
C ARG A 78 -6.17 -0.19 -15.83
N MET A 79 -6.77 -1.38 -15.76
CA MET A 79 -6.44 -2.50 -16.67
C MET A 79 -7.34 -2.54 -17.90
N ALA A 80 -8.64 -2.33 -17.73
CA ALA A 80 -9.65 -2.36 -18.79
C ALA A 80 -10.90 -1.58 -18.35
N ASP A 81 -11.85 -1.41 -19.27
CA ASP A 81 -13.19 -0.92 -18.94
C ASP A 81 -13.91 -1.94 -18.05
N GLY A 82 -14.47 -1.50 -16.92
CA GLY A 82 -15.09 -2.37 -15.94
C GLY A 82 -15.45 -1.68 -14.63
N PRO A 83 -16.03 -2.42 -13.66
CA PRO A 83 -16.31 -1.90 -12.33
C PRO A 83 -15.01 -1.54 -11.58
N THR A 84 -15.09 -0.57 -10.67
CA THR A 84 -14.02 -0.23 -9.73
C THR A 84 -14.24 -0.95 -8.41
N LEU A 85 -13.18 -1.52 -7.83
CA LEU A 85 -13.16 -2.10 -6.49
C LEU A 85 -12.77 -1.04 -5.44
#